data_AF-A0A8X6X090-F1
#
_entry.id   AF-A0A8X6X090-F1
#
_cell.length_a   1.000
_cell.length_b   1.000
_cell.length_c   1.000
_cell.angle_alpha   90.00
_cell.angle_beta   90.00
_cell.angle_gamma   90.00
#
_symmetry.space_group_name_H-M   'P 1'
#
loop_
_entity.id
_entity.type
_entity.pdbx_description
1 polymer ?
#
loop_
_entity_poly.entity_id
_entity_poly.type
_entity_poly.pdbx_seq_one_letter_code
_entity_poly.pdbx_strand_id
1 'polypeptide(L)'
;MDEIYEEDEDINPYFDDIALGSPTVEERCRLLLQTLLKARKANLKFNVLKTQLSQTSVNYLNHVLSDEGIKPDPKKIRAIEFATPNCKEDLQRFLSMVTYLAKFTPHLSNLVHNLRQLLKKIFCVDLGYKHREGF
;
A
#
# COMPACT_ATOMS: atom_id res chain seq x y z
N MET A 1 9.06 18.38 1.61
CA MET A 1 9.66 17.35 2.49
C MET A 1 10.82 16.70 1.76
N ASP A 2 10.59 16.34 0.50
CA ASP A 2 11.59 15.78 -0.43
C ASP A 2 12.88 16.62 -0.50
N GLU A 3 12.79 17.95 -0.70
CA GLU A 3 13.98 18.85 -0.71
C GLU A 3 14.80 18.82 0.59
N ILE A 4 14.19 18.49 1.74
CA ILE A 4 14.89 18.50 3.04
C ILE A 4 15.73 17.23 3.22
N TYR A 5 15.30 16.13 2.60
CA TYR A 5 15.85 14.79 2.78
C TYR A 5 16.41 14.19 1.48
N GLU A 6 16.56 14.99 0.42
CA GLU A 6 17.01 14.55 -0.92
C GLU A 6 18.36 13.83 -0.89
N GLU A 7 19.27 14.25 0.00
CA GLU A 7 20.60 13.65 0.17
C GLU A 7 20.63 12.43 1.11
N ASP A 8 19.51 12.06 1.74
CA ASP A 8 19.44 10.98 2.73
C ASP A 8 18.78 9.71 2.12
N GLU A 9 19.58 8.81 1.55
CA GLU A 9 19.06 7.60 0.88
C GLU A 9 18.20 6.69 1.79
N ASP A 10 18.52 6.64 3.09
CA ASP A 10 17.80 5.82 4.08
C ASP A 10 16.52 6.48 4.61
N ILE A 11 16.21 7.69 4.14
CA ILE A 11 15.01 8.45 4.50
C ILE A 11 14.13 8.55 3.25
N ASN A 12 12.94 7.96 3.34
CA ASN A 12 11.97 7.96 2.27
C ASN A 12 10.78 8.86 2.63
N PRO A 13 10.80 10.14 2.28
CA PRO A 13 9.63 11.02 2.39
C PRO A 13 8.64 10.76 1.25
N TYR A 14 7.35 10.88 1.55
CA TYR A 14 6.29 10.91 0.56
C TYR A 14 5.15 11.79 1.04
N PHE A 15 5.02 12.96 0.42
CA PHE A 15 4.04 13.98 0.78
C PHE A 15 4.15 14.38 2.27
N ASP A 16 3.24 13.90 3.12
CA ASP A 16 3.20 14.17 4.57
C ASP A 16 3.78 13.03 5.41
N ASP A 17 4.01 11.86 4.81
CA ASP A 17 4.52 10.67 5.50
C ASP A 17 6.03 10.53 5.28
N ILE A 18 6.72 9.95 6.26
CA ILE A 18 8.15 9.67 6.18
C ILE A 18 8.43 8.29 6.76
N ALA A 19 9.20 7.48 6.03
CA ALA A 19 9.70 6.20 6.51
C ALA A 19 11.23 6.24 6.55
N LEU A 20 11.81 5.65 7.59
CA LEU A 20 13.25 5.46 7.73
C LEU A 20 13.53 4.06 8.23
N GLY A 21 14.65 3.48 7.80
CA GLY A 21 15.04 2.12 8.16
C GLY A 21 16.55 1.97 8.16
N SER A 22 17.04 1.01 8.94
CA SER A 22 18.46 0.62 8.95
C SER A 22 18.62 -0.81 9.47
N PRO A 23 19.72 -1.49 9.15
CA PRO A 23 20.01 -2.84 9.66
C PRO A 23 20.20 -2.89 11.18
N THR A 24 20.79 -1.84 11.77
CA THR A 24 21.08 -1.80 13.22
C THR A 24 20.25 -0.76 13.97
N VAL A 25 20.02 -0.99 15.27
CA VAL A 25 19.33 -0.04 16.16
C VAL A 25 20.14 1.25 16.33
N GLU A 26 21.46 1.16 16.39
CA GLU A 26 22.35 2.31 16.55
C GLU A 26 22.24 3.27 15.36
N GLU A 27 22.34 2.74 14.13
CA GLU A 27 22.14 3.51 12.91
C GLU A 27 20.73 4.11 12.86
N ARG A 28 19.71 3.36 13.30
CA ARG A 28 18.32 3.84 13.32
C ARG A 28 18.16 5.04 14.24
N CYS A 29 18.79 4.99 15.42
CA CYS A 29 18.81 6.11 16.35
C CYS A 29 19.54 7.33 15.76
N ARG A 30 20.65 7.11 15.05
CA ARG A 30 21.39 8.18 14.35
C ARG A 30 20.53 8.84 13.27
N LEU A 31 19.90 8.03 12.41
CA LEU A 31 18.99 8.48 11.36
C LEU A 31 17.79 9.24 11.93
N LEU A 32 17.17 8.73 12.99
CA LEU A 32 16.05 9.40 13.65
C LEU A 32 16.47 10.78 14.19
N LEU A 33 17.62 10.86 14.86
CA LEU A 33 18.13 12.14 15.37
C LEU A 33 18.40 13.13 14.23
N GLN A 34 19.06 12.70 13.16
CA GLN A 34 19.31 13.49 11.95
C GLN A 34 17.99 13.99 11.34
N THR A 35 17.01 13.10 11.21
CA THR A 35 15.68 13.40 10.67
C THR A 35 14.98 14.48 11.47
N LEU A 36 14.97 14.35 12.81
CA LEU A 36 14.34 15.30 13.72
C LEU A 36 15.05 16.66 13.72
N LEU A 37 16.38 16.68 13.62
CA LEU A 37 17.15 17.93 13.56
C LEU A 37 16.90 18.69 12.25
N LYS A 38 16.86 17.99 11.11
CA LYS A 38 16.50 18.58 9.81
C LYS A 38 15.07 19.12 9.82
N ALA A 39 14.11 18.33 10.32
CA ALA A 39 12.72 18.76 10.48
C ALA A 39 12.61 20.03 11.32
N ARG A 40 13.32 20.09 12.45
CA ARG A 40 13.33 21.27 13.32
C ARG A 40 13.86 22.51 12.62
N LYS A 41 14.94 22.41 11.83
CA LYS A 41 15.49 23.53 11.06
C LYS A 41 14.49 24.05 10.01
N ALA A 42 13.72 23.14 9.41
CA ALA A 42 12.68 23.46 8.44
C ALA A 42 11.32 23.81 9.06
N ASN A 43 11.23 23.90 10.40
CA ASN A 43 9.98 24.15 11.13
C ASN A 43 8.86 23.12 10.85
N LEU A 44 9.24 21.88 10.52
CA LEU A 44 8.33 20.74 10.39
C LEU A 44 8.05 20.10 11.75
N LYS A 45 6.81 19.65 11.95
CA LYS A 45 6.36 19.00 13.19
C LYS A 45 5.75 17.64 12.89
N PHE A 46 6.20 16.62 13.60
CA PHE A 46 5.62 15.28 13.52
C PHE A 46 4.47 15.11 14.53
N ASN A 47 3.44 14.37 14.11
CA ASN A 47 2.33 14.02 14.99
C ASN A 47 2.71 12.82 15.86
N VAL A 48 3.02 13.07 17.13
CA VAL A 48 3.44 12.05 18.11
C VAL A 48 2.47 10.86 18.20
N LEU A 49 1.16 11.09 18.06
CA LEU A 49 0.15 10.02 18.14
C LEU A 49 0.13 9.11 16.90
N LYS A 50 0.65 9.59 15.77
CA LYS A 50 0.75 8.83 14.52
C LYS A 50 2.15 8.29 14.26
N THR A 51 3.17 8.82 14.94
CA THR A 51 4.55 8.39 14.80
C THR A 51 4.75 6.99 15.39
N GLN A 52 5.32 6.09 14.60
CA GLN A 52 5.68 4.74 15.01
C GLN A 52 7.20 4.65 15.09
N LEU A 53 7.75 4.34 16.26
CA LEU A 53 9.19 4.22 16.49
C LEU A 53 9.59 2.79 16.83
N SER A 54 10.80 2.41 16.42
CA SER A 54 11.44 1.12 16.72
C SER A 54 10.57 -0.12 16.42
N GLN A 55 9.79 -0.06 15.34
CA GLN A 55 9.01 -1.19 14.87
C GLN A 55 9.83 -2.08 13.94
N THR A 56 9.57 -3.39 13.96
CA THR A 56 10.11 -4.35 12.98
C THR A 56 9.26 -4.39 11.70
N SER A 57 8.02 -3.92 11.77
CA SER A 57 7.15 -3.73 10.61
C SER A 57 6.29 -2.48 10.76
N VAL A 58 6.08 -1.75 9.67
CA VAL A 58 5.26 -0.53 9.65
C VAL A 58 4.36 -0.47 8.43
N ASN A 59 3.19 0.13 8.59
CA ASN A 59 2.33 0.47 7.46
C ASN A 59 2.78 1.80 6.87
N TYR A 60 3.21 1.78 5.60
CA TYR A 60 3.64 2.95 4.85
C TYR A 60 3.06 2.91 3.42
N LEU A 61 2.38 3.98 3.01
CA LEU A 61 1.77 4.12 1.67
C LEU A 61 0.88 2.94 1.25
N ASN A 62 0.05 2.46 2.18
CA ASN A 62 -0.79 1.26 2.02
C ASN A 62 0.01 -0.04 1.80
N HIS A 63 1.25 -0.12 2.26
CA HIS A 63 2.07 -1.33 2.23
C HIS A 63 2.61 -1.63 3.62
N VAL A 64 2.91 -2.90 3.88
CA VAL A 64 3.67 -3.29 5.06
C VAL A 64 5.13 -3.34 4.67
N LEU A 65 5.96 -2.55 5.33
CA LEU A 65 7.41 -2.61 5.23
C LEU A 65 7.94 -3.44 6.40
N SER A 66 8.81 -4.41 6.12
CA SER A 66 9.54 -5.18 7.14
C SER A 66 10.93 -5.58 6.63
N ASP A 67 11.68 -6.28 7.48
CA ASP A 67 12.94 -6.94 7.14
C ASP A 67 12.81 -7.96 5.98
N GLU A 68 11.67 -8.64 5.88
CA GLU A 68 11.32 -9.50 4.74
C GLU A 68 10.97 -8.75 3.44
N GLY A 69 10.99 -7.41 3.45
CA GLY A 69 10.70 -6.57 2.30
C GLY A 69 9.30 -5.93 2.34
N ILE A 70 8.74 -5.68 1.15
CA ILE A 70 7.46 -4.97 0.98
C ILE A 70 6.33 -5.98 0.77
N LYS A 71 5.27 -5.89 1.57
CA LYS A 71 4.08 -6.74 1.47
C LYS A 71 2.80 -5.91 1.29
N PRO A 72 1.73 -6.49 0.72
CA PRO A 72 0.43 -5.83 0.67
C PRO A 72 -0.15 -5.64 2.07
N ASP A 73 -0.91 -4.56 2.27
CA ASP A 73 -1.62 -4.32 3.52
C ASP A 73 -2.71 -5.40 3.71
N PRO A 74 -2.69 -6.17 4.82
CA PRO A 74 -3.72 -7.18 5.12
C PRO A 74 -5.15 -6.64 5.13
N LYS A 75 -5.35 -5.34 5.36
CA LYS A 75 -6.67 -4.68 5.26
C LYS A 75 -7.11 -4.56 3.80
N LYS A 76 -6.19 -4.24 2.89
CA LYS A 76 -6.46 -4.18 1.44
C LYS A 76 -6.75 -5.58 0.89
N ILE A 77 -5.99 -6.59 1.34
CA ILE A 77 -6.23 -8.00 0.97
C ILE A 77 -7.64 -8.42 1.39
N ARG A 78 -8.00 -8.24 2.67
CA ARG A 78 -9.35 -8.58 3.15
C ARG A 78 -10.44 -7.85 2.39
N ALA A 79 -10.26 -6.56 2.09
CA ALA A 79 -11.24 -5.80 1.33
C ALA A 79 -11.49 -6.40 -0.08
N ILE A 80 -10.46 -6.97 -0.71
CA ILE A 80 -10.58 -7.66 -2.00
C ILE A 80 -11.26 -9.02 -1.82
N GLU A 81 -10.87 -9.81 -0.83
CA GLU A 81 -11.44 -11.15 -0.56
C GLU A 81 -12.95 -11.11 -0.31
N PHE A 82 -13.44 -10.08 0.40
CA PHE A 82 -14.86 -9.93 0.69
C PHE A 82 -15.65 -9.17 -0.39
N ALA A 83 -14.99 -8.66 -1.44
CA ALA A 83 -15.67 -7.93 -2.49
C ALA A 83 -16.28 -8.91 -3.52
N THR A 84 -17.61 -8.99 -3.56
CA THR A 84 -18.35 -9.73 -4.59
C THR A 84 -19.05 -8.74 -5.52
N PRO A 85 -18.54 -8.51 -6.73
CA PRO A 85 -19.16 -7.54 -7.64
C PRO A 85 -20.47 -8.08 -8.20
N ASN A 86 -21.57 -7.33 -8.02
CA ASN A 86 -22.91 -7.72 -8.49
C ASN A 86 -23.34 -7.02 -9.77
N CYS A 87 -22.72 -5.89 -10.10
CA CYS A 87 -22.97 -5.13 -11.31
C CYS A 87 -21.66 -4.71 -11.99
N LYS A 88 -21.79 -4.06 -13.15
CA LYS A 88 -20.64 -3.58 -13.93
C LYS A 88 -19.81 -2.57 -13.14
N GLU A 89 -20.45 -1.66 -12.42
CA GLU A 89 -19.79 -0.63 -11.61
C GLU A 89 -19.00 -1.27 -10.45
N ASP A 90 -19.58 -2.27 -9.79
CA ASP A 90 -18.90 -3.02 -8.74
C ASP A 90 -17.74 -3.84 -9.30
N LEU A 91 -17.88 -4.43 -10.49
CA LEU A 91 -16.80 -5.14 -11.15
C LEU A 91 -15.65 -4.21 -11.54
N GLN A 92 -15.94 -2.97 -11.96
CA GLN A 92 -14.92 -1.95 -12.20
C GLN A 92 -14.18 -1.60 -10.90
N ARG A 93 -14.92 -1.34 -9.81
CA ARG A 93 -14.34 -1.06 -8.49
C ARG A 93 -13.47 -2.21 -8.00
N PHE A 94 -13.97 -3.44 -8.10
CA PHE A 94 -13.21 -4.65 -7.76
C PHE A 94 -11.90 -4.74 -8.54
N LEU A 95 -11.94 -4.55 -9.87
CA LEU A 95 -10.73 -4.58 -10.70
C LEU A 95 -9.75 -3.45 -10.36
N SER A 96 -10.22 -2.27 -9.98
CA SER A 96 -9.37 -1.20 -9.45
C SER A 96 -8.69 -1.61 -8.14
N MET A 97 -9.41 -2.27 -7.23
CA MET A 97 -8.83 -2.80 -5.98
C MET A 97 -7.80 -3.89 -6.26
N VAL A 98 -8.10 -4.83 -7.17
CA VAL A 98 -7.16 -5.91 -7.53
C VAL A 98 -5.90 -5.35 -8.21
N THR A 99 -6.01 -4.26 -8.97
CA THR A 99 -4.85 -3.63 -9.64
C THR A 99 -3.78 -3.16 -8.63
N TYR A 100 -4.14 -2.84 -7.39
CA TYR A 100 -3.17 -2.56 -6.32
C TYR A 100 -2.20 -3.74 -6.07
N LEU A 101 -2.64 -4.98 -6.32
CA LEU A 101 -1.82 -6.18 -6.15
C LEU A 101 -0.87 -6.46 -7.32
N ALA A 102 -0.91 -5.68 -8.40
CA ALA A 102 -0.12 -5.93 -9.61
C ALA A 102 1.39 -6.03 -9.34
N LYS A 103 1.90 -5.28 -8.35
CA LYS A 103 3.33 -5.32 -7.98
C LYS A 103 3.74 -6.55 -7.16
N PHE A 104 2.77 -7.30 -6.63
CA PHE A 104 2.99 -8.47 -5.78
C PHE A 104 2.60 -9.78 -6.47
N THR A 105 1.82 -9.72 -7.55
CA THR A 105 1.28 -10.89 -8.24
C THR A 105 1.77 -10.90 -9.70
N PRO A 106 2.80 -11.70 -10.02
CA PRO A 106 3.22 -11.91 -11.40
C PRO A 106 2.05 -12.35 -12.27
N HIS A 107 1.97 -11.82 -13.49
CA HIS A 107 0.93 -12.17 -14.46
C HIS A 107 -0.52 -11.91 -13.99
N LEU A 108 -0.73 -10.96 -13.06
CA LEU A 108 -2.08 -10.58 -12.60
C LEU A 108 -3.04 -10.28 -13.76
N SER A 109 -2.56 -9.63 -14.82
CA SER A 109 -3.35 -9.32 -16.02
C SER A 109 -3.97 -10.56 -16.68
N ASN A 110 -3.29 -11.71 -16.61
CA ASN A 110 -3.82 -12.97 -17.14
C ASN A 110 -4.91 -13.52 -16.22
N LEU A 111 -4.71 -13.45 -14.90
CA LEU A 111 -5.69 -13.89 -13.90
C LEU A 111 -7.00 -13.10 -14.01
N VAL A 112 -6.92 -11.78 -14.19
CA VAL A 112 -8.10 -10.91 -14.30
C VAL A 112 -8.62 -10.74 -15.73
N HIS A 113 -8.05 -11.44 -16.71
CA HIS A 113 -8.40 -11.26 -18.12
C HIS A 113 -9.90 -11.47 -18.36
N ASN A 114 -10.45 -12.58 -17.86
CA ASN A 114 -11.86 -12.92 -18.04
C ASN A 114 -12.78 -11.86 -17.43
N LEU A 115 -12.44 -11.35 -16.25
CA LEU A 115 -13.18 -10.27 -15.59
C LEU A 115 -13.16 -8.97 -16.41
N ARG A 116 -12.01 -8.62 -17.00
CA ARG A 116 -11.91 -7.46 -17.90
C ARG A 116 -12.73 -7.63 -19.19
N GLN A 117 -12.90 -8.85 -19.70
CA GLN A 117 -13.78 -9.11 -20.84
C GLN A 117 -15.26 -8.98 -20.46
N LEU A 118 -15.64 -9.35 -19.24
CA LEU A 118 -17.00 -9.15 -18.73
C LEU A 118 -17.38 -7.66 -18.71
N LEU A 119 -16.46 -6.76 -18.39
CA LEU A 119 -16.71 -5.31 -18.44
C LEU A 119 -17.10 -4.77 -19.82
N LYS A 120 -16.64 -5.43 -20.90
CA LYS A 120 -16.95 -5.03 -22.28
C LYS A 120 -18.32 -5.51 -22.73
N LYS A 121 -18.86 -6.56 -22.12
CA LYS A 121 -20.19 -7.08 -22.39
C LYS A 121 -21.18 -6.31 -21.51
N ILE A 122 -22.05 -5.51 -22.12
CA ILE A 122 -23.08 -4.76 -21.39
C ILE A 122 -24.04 -5.76 -20.75
N PHE A 123 -23.97 -5.92 -19.43
CA PHE A 123 -24.95 -6.69 -18.67
C PHE A 123 -25.17 -6.01 -17.32
N CYS A 124 -26.32 -5.33 -17.18
CA CYS A 124 -27.02 -5.31 -15.89
C CYS A 124 -27.62 -6.71 -15.75
N VAL A 125 -26.91 -7.61 -15.07
CA VAL A 125 -27.46 -8.91 -14.70
C VAL A 125 -27.32 -8.97 -13.20
N ASP A 126 -28.46 -9.06 -12.53
CA ASP A 126 -28.53 -9.55 -11.16
C ASP A 126 -27.69 -10.82 -11.09
N LEU A 127 -26.49 -10.73 -10.49
CA LEU A 127 -25.66 -11.88 -10.13
C LEU A 127 -26.27 -12.59 -8.91
N GLY A 128 -27.58 -12.84 -8.98
CA GLY A 128 -28.27 -13.76 -8.11
C GLY A 128 -27.85 -15.19 -8.45
N TYR A 129 -27.03 -15.77 -7.58
CA TYR A 129 -27.01 -17.20 -7.26
C TYR A 129 -26.32 -18.25 -8.15
N LYS A 130 -25.57 -17.93 -9.22
CA LYS A 130 -25.02 -19.03 -10.07
C LYS A 130 -23.52 -19.14 -10.35
N HIS A 131 -22.63 -18.39 -9.69
CA HIS A 131 -21.19 -18.67 -9.78
C HIS A 131 -20.52 -18.64 -8.41
N ARG A 132 -20.57 -19.79 -7.71
CA ARG A 132 -19.80 -20.08 -6.49
C ARG A 132 -18.67 -21.10 -6.71
N GLU A 133 -18.30 -21.38 -7.96
CA GLU A 133 -17.16 -22.24 -8.24
C GLU A 133 -16.13 -21.45 -9.05
N GLY A 134 -15.02 -21.08 -8.38
CA GLY A 134 -13.90 -20.36 -8.97
C GLY A 134 -13.63 -19.00 -8.34
N PHE A 135 -13.45 -18.95 -7.01
CA PHE A 135 -12.67 -17.92 -6.33
C PHE A 135 -11.41 -18.58 -5.77
#